data_AF-A0A2V9DWN8-F1
#
_entry.id   AF-A0A2V9DWN8-F1
#
_cell.length_a   1.000
_cell.length_b   1.000
_cell.length_c   1.000
_cell.angle_alpha   90.00
_cell.angle_beta   90.00
_cell.angle_gamma   90.00
#
_symmetry.space_group_name_H-M   'P 1'
#
loop_
_entity.id
_entity.type
_entity.pdbx_description
1 polymer ?
#
loop_
_entity_poly.entity_id
_entity_poly.type
_entity_poly.pdbx_seq_one_letter_code
_entity_poly.pdbx_strand_id
1 'polypeptide(L)'
;MIPPSYKPRKKFMELAISEAKRAGDRGDYPIGAVITRLVSGREVVIASAGNRVKTSGSSIKHVELETLKYVSSGYGRYLPDFVLYSTHEPCAMCAGACVWSRIGAVVYGVSQEDIAAYGRKHGI
;
A
#
# COMPACT_ATOMS: atom_id res chain seq x y z
N MET A 1 -16.94 1.44 -8.22
CA MET A 1 -15.94 0.59 -8.90
C MET A 1 -14.96 1.50 -9.62
N ILE A 2 -13.66 1.18 -9.61
CA ILE A 2 -12.65 1.96 -10.33
C ILE A 2 -12.84 1.81 -11.84
N PRO A 3 -12.98 2.91 -12.62
CA PRO A 3 -13.20 2.83 -14.06
C PRO A 3 -11.90 2.53 -14.82
N PRO A 4 -11.95 1.94 -16.03
CA PRO A 4 -10.77 1.71 -16.87
C PRO A 4 -10.00 2.98 -17.25
N SER A 5 -10.68 4.14 -17.28
CA SER A 5 -10.08 5.45 -17.53
C SER A 5 -9.33 6.04 -16.34
N TYR A 6 -9.35 5.35 -15.19
CA TYR A 6 -8.68 5.81 -13.97
C TYR A 6 -7.18 6.05 -14.20
N LYS A 7 -6.69 7.18 -13.68
CA LYS A 7 -5.27 7.54 -13.68
C LYS A 7 -4.81 7.75 -12.24
N PRO A 8 -3.75 7.05 -11.78
CA PRO A 8 -3.18 7.27 -10.46
C PRO A 8 -2.74 8.72 -10.25
N ARG A 9 -2.94 9.25 -9.05
CA ARG A 9 -2.54 10.63 -8.73
C ARG A 9 -1.27 10.66 -7.89
N LYS A 10 -0.25 11.37 -8.37
CA LYS A 10 1.07 11.50 -7.74
C LYS A 10 1.00 11.83 -6.24
N LYS A 11 0.12 12.74 -5.84
CA LYS A 11 -0.05 13.19 -4.44
C LYS A 11 -0.31 12.07 -3.44
N PHE A 12 -0.97 10.98 -3.84
CA PHE A 12 -1.24 9.86 -2.95
C PHE A 12 -0.02 8.94 -2.79
N MET A 13 0.81 8.81 -3.83
CA MET A 13 2.10 8.15 -3.72
C MET A 13 3.08 8.98 -2.88
N GLU A 14 3.10 10.31 -3.03
CA GLU A 14 3.91 11.20 -2.18
C GLU A 14 3.53 11.08 -0.69
N LEU A 15 2.24 10.90 -0.39
CA LEU A 15 1.78 10.58 0.96
C LEU A 15 2.27 9.20 1.43
N ALA A 16 2.21 8.17 0.58
CA ALA A 16 2.74 6.84 0.92
C ALA A 16 4.26 6.87 1.18
N ILE A 17 5.02 7.67 0.41
CA ILE A 17 6.45 7.89 0.64
C ILE A 17 6.68 8.62 1.98
N SER A 18 5.83 9.59 2.33
CA SER A 18 5.90 10.28 3.63
C SER A 18 5.65 9.34 4.81
N GLU A 19 4.74 8.37 4.65
CA GLU A 19 4.52 7.29 5.63
C GLU A 19 5.69 6.31 5.70
N ALA A 20 6.29 5.98 4.55
CA ALA A 20 7.49 5.14 4.47
C ALA A 20 8.66 5.77 5.22
N LYS A 21 8.88 7.08 5.04
CA LYS A 21 9.89 7.83 5.80
C LYS A 21 9.62 7.75 7.29
N ARG A 22 8.37 8.00 7.73
CA ARG A 22 7.96 7.85 9.13
C ARG A 22 8.16 6.44 9.68
N ALA A 23 8.11 5.41 8.84
CA ALA A 23 8.43 4.02 9.20
C ALA A 23 9.92 3.80 9.42
N GLY A 24 10.75 4.32 8.51
CA GLY A 24 12.20 4.31 8.68
C GLY A 24 12.64 5.08 9.93
N ASP A 25 12.09 6.28 10.16
CA ASP A 25 12.44 7.14 11.30
C ASP A 25 12.17 6.48 12.66
N ARG A 26 11.23 5.53 12.74
CA ARG A 26 10.94 4.74 13.97
C ARG A 26 11.64 3.37 14.01
N GLY A 27 12.56 3.11 13.10
CA GLY A 27 13.33 1.86 13.04
C GLY A 27 12.61 0.67 12.38
N ASP A 28 11.53 0.89 11.63
CA ASP A 28 10.88 -0.15 10.82
C ASP A 28 11.44 -0.20 9.38
N TYR A 29 10.94 -1.12 8.55
CA TYR A 29 11.22 -1.07 7.12
C TYR A 29 10.57 0.18 6.50
N PRO A 30 11.28 0.94 5.65
CA PRO A 30 10.78 2.18 5.06
C PRO A 30 9.82 1.91 3.91
N ILE A 31 8.67 1.30 4.23
CA ILE A 31 7.61 0.97 3.30
C ILE A 31 6.33 1.64 3.81
N GLY A 32 5.63 2.33 2.93
CA GLY A 32 4.38 3.02 3.23
C GLY A 32 3.27 2.68 2.24
N ALA A 33 2.04 2.79 2.69
CA ALA A 33 0.85 2.62 1.87
C ALA A 33 -0.26 3.60 2.25
N VAL A 34 -1.09 3.90 1.25
CA VAL A 34 -2.29 4.74 1.34
C VAL A 34 -3.42 4.01 0.64
N ILE A 35 -4.58 3.92 1.27
CA ILE A 35 -5.81 3.50 0.60
C ILE A 35 -6.69 4.72 0.40
N THR A 36 -7.07 4.97 -0.86
CA THR A 36 -8.05 5.98 -1.25
C THR A 36 -9.37 5.33 -1.63
N ARG A 37 -10.43 6.14 -1.68
CA ARG A 37 -11.74 5.75 -2.20
C ARG A 37 -12.18 6.74 -3.28
N LEU A 38 -12.64 6.22 -4.41
CA LEU A 38 -13.15 6.98 -5.54
C LEU A 38 -14.68 6.91 -5.59
N VAL A 39 -15.35 8.02 -5.30
CA VAL A 39 -16.82 8.14 -5.37
C VAL A 39 -17.17 9.38 -6.18
N SER A 40 -18.00 9.21 -7.20
CA SER A 40 -18.47 10.32 -8.06
C SER A 40 -17.34 11.21 -8.61
N GLY A 41 -16.22 10.58 -9.03
CA GLY A 41 -15.04 11.27 -9.57
C GLY A 41 -14.11 11.91 -8.52
N ARG A 42 -14.52 11.94 -7.24
CA ARG A 42 -13.72 12.44 -6.13
C ARG A 42 -12.96 11.30 -5.46
N GLU A 43 -11.65 11.47 -5.33
CA GLU A 43 -10.77 10.52 -4.68
C GLU A 43 -10.31 11.09 -3.33
N VAL A 44 -10.55 10.36 -2.25
CA VAL A 44 -10.24 10.78 -0.87
C VAL A 44 -9.41 9.72 -0.16
N VAL A 45 -8.50 10.16 0.73
CA VAL A 45 -7.71 9.24 1.57
C VAL A 45 -8.61 8.66 2.66
N ILE A 46 -8.56 7.34 2.84
CA ILE A 46 -9.27 6.62 3.88
C ILE A 46 -8.32 6.11 4.95
N ALA A 47 -7.14 5.64 4.53
CA ALA A 47 -6.10 5.16 5.42
C ALA A 47 -4.72 5.50 4.86
N SER A 48 -3.77 5.81 5.74
CA SER A 48 -2.36 5.97 5.42
C SER A 48 -1.54 5.42 6.58
N ALA A 49 -0.54 4.60 6.28
CA ALA A 49 0.34 4.04 7.29
C ALA A 49 1.71 3.72 6.71
N GLY A 50 2.68 3.59 7.61
CA GLY A 50 3.97 2.96 7.34
C GLY A 50 4.04 1.55 7.94
N ASN A 51 5.01 0.76 7.49
CA ASN A 51 5.21 -0.62 7.91
C ASN A 51 5.43 -0.79 9.41
N ARG A 52 5.00 -1.94 9.95
CA ARG A 52 5.13 -2.25 11.39
C ARG A 52 5.78 -3.59 11.67
N VAL A 53 6.45 -4.21 10.69
CA VAL A 53 7.00 -5.57 10.86
C VAL A 53 8.03 -5.62 12.00
N LYS A 54 9.03 -4.73 12.00
CA LYS A 54 10.07 -4.72 13.04
C LYS A 54 9.52 -4.25 14.39
N THR A 55 8.81 -3.13 14.38
CA THR A 55 8.31 -2.48 15.59
C THR A 55 7.22 -3.27 16.31
N SER A 56 6.51 -4.15 15.60
CA SER A 56 5.50 -5.02 16.20
C SER A 56 5.98 -6.45 16.48
N GLY A 57 7.18 -6.83 16.05
CA GLY A 57 7.71 -8.20 16.16
C GLY A 57 6.93 -9.24 15.33
N SER A 58 6.18 -8.82 14.31
CA SER A 58 5.31 -9.70 13.53
C SER A 58 5.64 -9.62 12.04
N SER A 59 6.09 -10.73 11.48
CA SER A 59 6.46 -10.88 10.05
C SER A 59 5.31 -10.54 9.09
N ILE A 60 4.06 -10.69 9.52
CA ILE A 60 2.89 -10.45 8.66
C ILE A 60 2.30 -9.03 8.75
N LYS A 61 2.84 -8.13 9.60
CA LYS A 61 2.32 -6.75 9.71
C LYS A 61 2.86 -5.82 8.62
N HIS A 62 2.75 -6.31 7.39
CA HIS A 62 2.99 -5.53 6.18
C HIS A 62 1.97 -4.40 6.09
N VAL A 63 2.42 -3.24 5.64
CA VAL A 63 1.60 -2.03 5.61
C VAL A 63 0.34 -2.16 4.74
N GLU A 64 0.41 -2.92 3.65
CA GLU A 64 -0.73 -3.18 2.76
C GLU A 64 -1.80 -4.01 3.46
N LEU A 65 -1.40 -5.01 4.24
CA LEU A 65 -2.34 -5.81 5.02
C LEU A 65 -3.00 -5.00 6.13
N GLU A 66 -2.22 -4.21 6.87
CA GLU A 66 -2.75 -3.41 7.98
C GLU A 66 -3.71 -2.34 7.47
N THR A 67 -3.39 -1.67 6.36
CA THR A 67 -4.30 -0.70 5.73
C THR A 67 -5.55 -1.37 5.15
N LEU A 68 -5.43 -2.50 4.45
CA LEU A 68 -6.58 -3.27 3.96
C LEU A 68 -7.49 -3.74 5.08
N LYS A 69 -6.92 -4.25 6.19
CA LYS A 69 -7.66 -4.69 7.36
C LYS A 69 -8.43 -3.54 7.98
N TYR A 70 -7.77 -2.40 8.18
CA TYR A 70 -8.41 -1.19 8.72
C TYR A 70 -9.59 -0.75 7.84
N VAL A 71 -9.38 -0.61 6.52
CA VAL A 71 -10.45 -0.19 5.60
C VAL A 71 -11.58 -1.22 5.55
N SER A 72 -11.26 -2.52 5.51
CA SER A 72 -12.28 -3.58 5.46
C SER A 72 -13.15 -3.62 6.72
N SER A 73 -12.59 -3.27 7.88
CA SER A 73 -13.37 -3.20 9.13
C SER A 73 -14.40 -2.08 9.13
N GLY A 74 -14.17 -0.99 8.39
CA GLY A 74 -15.08 0.15 8.32
C GLY A 74 -16.03 0.15 7.12
N TYR A 75 -15.60 -0.43 5.99
CA TYR A 75 -16.30 -0.33 4.71
C TYR A 75 -16.79 -1.69 4.17
N GLY A 76 -16.52 -2.78 4.89
CA GLY A 76 -16.88 -4.13 4.51
C GLY A 76 -15.76 -4.87 3.76
N ARG A 77 -15.96 -6.17 3.56
CA ARG A 77 -14.92 -7.07 3.02
C ARG A 77 -14.57 -6.89 1.54
N TYR A 78 -15.38 -6.15 0.77
CA TYR A 78 -15.17 -5.93 -0.66
C TYR A 78 -14.98 -4.44 -0.93
N LEU A 79 -13.90 -4.10 -1.63
CA LEU A 79 -13.41 -2.72 -1.77
C LEU A 79 -13.28 -2.27 -3.26
N PRO A 80 -14.30 -2.48 -4.11
CA PRO A 80 -14.17 -2.28 -5.57
C PRO A 80 -14.00 -0.81 -6.00
N ASP A 81 -14.32 0.14 -5.13
CA ASP A 81 -14.18 1.59 -5.32
C ASP A 81 -12.95 2.17 -4.59
N PHE A 82 -12.06 1.32 -4.09
CA PHE A 82 -10.85 1.72 -3.39
C PHE A 82 -9.60 1.47 -4.23
N VAL A 83 -8.56 2.27 -3.98
CA VAL A 83 -7.24 2.13 -4.61
C VAL A 83 -6.17 2.07 -3.53
N LEU A 84 -5.32 1.04 -3.59
CA LEU A 84 -4.12 0.94 -2.76
C LEU A 84 -2.95 1.57 -3.51
N TYR A 85 -2.33 2.56 -2.90
CA TYR A 85 -1.02 3.09 -3.29
C TYR A 85 0.02 2.52 -2.33
N SER A 86 0.94 1.71 -2.82
CA SER A 86 2.05 1.16 -2.03
C SER A 86 3.38 1.67 -2.56
N THR A 87 4.30 2.06 -1.70
CA THR A 87 5.66 2.43 -2.15
C THR A 87 6.38 1.29 -2.86
N HIS A 88 6.06 0.05 -2.52
CA HIS A 88 6.65 -1.17 -3.08
C HIS A 88 5.55 -2.05 -3.70
N GLU A 89 5.90 -2.80 -4.73
CA GLU A 89 5.02 -3.83 -5.29
C GLU A 89 4.60 -4.81 -4.19
N PRO A 90 3.29 -5.06 -3.99
CA PRO A 90 2.83 -5.99 -2.96
C PRO A 90 3.41 -7.40 -3.15
N CYS A 91 3.97 -7.97 -2.07
CA CYS A 91 4.43 -9.36 -2.09
C CYS A 91 3.25 -10.35 -2.25
N ALA A 92 3.53 -11.64 -2.46
CA ALA A 92 2.50 -12.67 -2.67
C ALA A 92 1.39 -12.67 -1.59
N MET A 93 1.75 -12.46 -0.32
CA MET A 93 0.80 -12.35 0.79
C MET A 93 -0.14 -11.14 0.64
N CYS A 94 0.42 -9.96 0.41
CA CYS A 94 -0.33 -8.71 0.26
C CYS A 94 -1.16 -8.69 -1.03
N ALA A 95 -0.61 -9.22 -2.13
CA ALA A 95 -1.30 -9.39 -3.40
C ALA A 95 -2.51 -10.32 -3.25
N GLY A 96 -2.36 -11.45 -2.54
CA GLY A 96 -3.48 -12.34 -2.21
C GLY A 96 -4.59 -11.61 -1.43
N ALA A 97 -4.23 -10.79 -0.45
CA ALA A 97 -5.21 -9.99 0.30
C ALA A 97 -5.91 -8.93 -0.57
N CYS A 98 -5.22 -8.31 -1.53
CA CYS A 98 -5.82 -7.41 -2.51
C CYS A 98 -6.88 -8.14 -3.35
N VAL A 99 -6.58 -9.37 -3.80
CA VAL A 99 -7.53 -10.21 -4.55
C VAL A 99 -8.75 -10.56 -3.69
N TRP A 100 -8.55 -11.03 -2.46
CA TRP A 100 -9.65 -11.43 -1.56
C TRP A 100 -10.54 -10.27 -1.13
N SER A 101 -9.96 -9.07 -0.98
CA SER A 101 -10.69 -7.85 -0.69
C SER A 101 -11.35 -7.23 -1.93
N ARG A 102 -11.10 -7.75 -3.14
CA ARG A 102 -11.57 -7.20 -4.41
C ARG A 102 -11.29 -5.71 -4.52
N ILE A 103 -10.10 -5.29 -4.08
CA ILE A 103 -9.72 -3.88 -4.18
C ILE A 103 -9.69 -3.45 -5.65
N GLY A 104 -10.23 -2.28 -5.94
CA GLY A 104 -10.47 -1.85 -7.32
C GLY A 104 -9.21 -1.59 -8.13
N ALA A 105 -8.14 -1.12 -7.50
CA ALA A 105 -6.84 -0.97 -8.14
C ALA A 105 -5.69 -1.01 -7.13
N VAL A 106 -4.51 -1.39 -7.62
CA VAL A 106 -3.23 -1.30 -6.92
C VAL A 106 -2.28 -0.46 -7.76
N VAL A 107 -1.63 0.51 -7.12
CA VAL A 107 -0.61 1.37 -7.69
C VAL A 107 0.63 1.19 -6.83
N TYR A 108 1.76 0.85 -7.44
CA TYR A 108 3.02 0.73 -6.71
C TYR A 108 4.13 1.62 -7.27
N GLY A 109 5.10 1.95 -6.42
CA GLY A 109 6.26 2.78 -6.76
C GLY A 109 7.37 1.97 -7.41
N VAL A 110 8.02 1.10 -6.62
CA VAL A 110 9.12 0.23 -7.09
C VAL A 110 8.65 -1.22 -7.21
N SER A 111 9.13 -1.93 -8.24
CA SER A 111 8.85 -3.34 -8.46
C SER A 111 9.74 -4.25 -7.60
N GLN A 112 9.37 -5.53 -7.49
CA GLN A 112 10.22 -6.56 -6.89
C GLN A 112 11.55 -6.70 -7.65
N GLU A 113 11.55 -6.50 -8.96
CA GLU A 113 12.75 -6.52 -9.79
C GLU A 113 13.69 -5.34 -9.47
N ASP A 114 13.13 -4.14 -9.27
CA ASP A 114 13.89 -2.95 -8.87
C ASP A 114 14.58 -3.16 -7.52
N ILE A 115 13.84 -3.72 -6.55
CA ILE A 115 14.36 -4.03 -5.21
C ILE A 115 15.51 -5.04 -5.31
N ALA A 116 15.31 -6.12 -6.09
CA ALA A 116 16.33 -7.15 -6.28
C ALA A 116 17.58 -6.60 -6.99
N ALA A 117 17.40 -5.73 -7.98
CA ALA A 117 18.50 -5.05 -8.66
C ALA A 117 19.28 -4.12 -7.71
N TYR A 118 18.57 -3.38 -6.86
CA TYR A 118 19.18 -2.52 -5.84
C TYR A 118 19.99 -3.34 -4.84
N GLY A 119 19.45 -4.46 -4.33
CA GLY A 119 20.14 -5.33 -3.38
C GLY A 119 21.45 -5.89 -3.93
N ARG A 120 21.42 -6.45 -5.15
CA ARG A 120 22.62 -6.94 -5.85
C ARG A 120 23.71 -5.87 -5.99
N LYS A 121 23.33 -4.62 -6.27
CA LYS A 121 24.28 -3.51 -6.42
C LYS A 121 24.94 -3.09 -5.10
N HIS A 122 24.28 -3.30 -3.97
CA HIS A 122 24.74 -2.83 -2.65
C HIS A 122 25.14 -3.97 -1.70
N GLY A 123 25.17 -5.22 -2.18
CA GLY A 123 25.62 -6.37 -1.39
C GLY A 123 24.69 -6.75 -0.25
N ILE A 124 23.38 -6.51 -0.40
CA ILE A 124 22.32 -6.88 0.55
C ILE A 124 21.29 -7.80 -0.08
#